data_AF-A0A2P8ALI1-F1
#
_entry.id   AF-A0A2P8ALI1-F1
#
_cell.length_a   1.000
_cell.length_b   1.000
_cell.length_c   1.000
_cell.angle_alpha   90.00
_cell.angle_beta   90.00
_cell.angle_gamma   90.00
#
_symmetry.space_group_name_H-M   'P 1'
#
loop_
_entity.id
_entity.type
_entity.pdbx_description
1 polymer ?
#
loop_
_entity_poly.entity_id
_entity_poly.type
_entity_poly.pdbx_seq_one_letter_code
_entity_poly.pdbx_strand_id
1 'polypeptide(L)'
;MDAAGESVDVLAGGGPTTLLRAPRVPTRHNHGTGCSFSAAITVRLAAGDPVPVAVAAAKEYVTRALTGARHWELGAGRGPLDHFGWSA
;
A
#
# COMPACT_ATOMS: atom_id res chain seq x y z
N MET A 1 -2.97 -14.66 -14.45
CA MET A 1 -1.53 -14.90 -14.19
C MET A 1 -0.93 -13.53 -13.96
N ASP A 2 -0.42 -13.27 -12.76
CA ASP A 2 0.17 -11.97 -12.41
C ASP A 2 1.40 -11.74 -13.27
N ALA A 3 1.59 -10.52 -13.81
CA ALA A 3 2.80 -10.21 -14.55
C ALA A 3 3.99 -10.13 -13.57
N ALA A 4 5.15 -10.62 -14.00
CA ALA A 4 6.37 -10.50 -13.19
C ALA A 4 6.63 -9.03 -12.86
N GLY A 5 6.71 -8.70 -11.57
CA GLY A 5 6.95 -7.33 -11.09
C GLY A 5 5.71 -6.59 -10.56
N GLU A 6 4.53 -7.20 -10.57
CA GLU A 6 3.33 -6.63 -9.96
C GLU A 6 3.10 -7.13 -8.53
N SER A 7 2.46 -6.28 -7.71
CA SER A 7 1.83 -6.65 -6.45
C SER A 7 0.32 -6.59 -6.65
N VAL A 8 -0.33 -7.75 -6.72
CA VAL A 8 -1.77 -7.88 -6.98
C VAL A 8 -2.50 -8.22 -5.67
N ASP A 9 -3.46 -7.39 -5.30
CA ASP A 9 -4.37 -7.67 -4.18
C ASP A 9 -5.77 -7.98 -4.73
N VAL A 10 -6.49 -8.85 -4.03
CA VAL A 10 -7.85 -9.28 -4.40
C VAL A 10 -8.84 -8.70 -3.38
N LEU A 11 -9.75 -7.85 -3.84
CA LEU A 11 -10.91 -7.43 -3.06
C LEU A 11 -12.11 -8.29 -3.46
N ALA A 12 -12.59 -9.11 -2.51
CA ALA A 12 -13.77 -9.96 -2.68
C ALA A 12 -14.77 -9.69 -1.55
N GLY A 13 -16.08 -9.77 -1.86
CA GLY A 13 -17.16 -9.50 -0.92
C GLY A 13 -18.52 -9.78 -1.56
N GLY A 14 -19.58 -9.12 -1.09
CA GLY A 14 -20.93 -9.26 -1.66
C GLY A 14 -21.13 -8.70 -3.08
N GLY A 15 -20.07 -8.19 -3.70
CA GLY A 15 -20.06 -7.64 -5.07
C GLY A 15 -19.01 -8.30 -5.95
N PRO A 16 -18.74 -7.76 -7.15
CA PRO A 16 -17.75 -8.32 -8.06
C PRO A 16 -16.35 -8.30 -7.45
N THR A 17 -15.58 -9.36 -7.70
CA THR A 17 -14.16 -9.41 -7.35
C THR A 17 -13.40 -8.33 -8.11
N THR A 18 -12.62 -7.53 -7.39
CA THR A 18 -11.79 -6.47 -7.97
C THR A 18 -10.32 -6.80 -7.74
N LEU A 19 -9.52 -6.71 -8.80
CA LEU A 19 -8.07 -6.88 -8.73
C LEU A 19 -7.41 -5.51 -8.66
N LEU A 20 -6.69 -5.27 -7.57
CA LEU A 20 -5.95 -4.04 -7.35
C LEU A 20 -4.48 -4.30 -7.66
N ARG A 21 -3.93 -3.59 -8.65
CA ARG A 21 -2.55 -3.79 -9.13
C ARG A 21 -1.70 -2.57 -8.81
N ALA A 22 -0.46 -2.80 -8.42
CA ALA A 22 0.56 -1.77 -8.29
C ALA A 22 1.94 -2.40 -8.57
N PRO A 23 2.96 -1.61 -8.95
CA PRO A 23 4.32 -2.11 -9.06
C PRO A 23 4.80 -2.71 -7.72
N ARG A 24 5.47 -3.86 -7.78
CA ARG A 24 6.17 -4.38 -6.61
C ARG A 24 7.41 -3.53 -6.37
N VAL A 25 7.47 -2.88 -5.22
CA VAL A 25 8.63 -2.04 -4.84
C VAL A 25 9.74 -2.92 -4.27
N PRO A 26 10.94 -2.98 -4.88
CA PRO A 26 12.07 -3.72 -4.34
C PRO A 26 12.70 -2.91 -3.19
N THR A 27 12.26 -3.16 -1.95
CA THR A 27 12.77 -2.46 -0.77
C THR A 27 12.79 -3.37 0.46
N ARG A 28 13.77 -3.15 1.36
CA ARG A 28 13.79 -3.74 2.70
C ARG A 28 12.91 -2.99 3.69
N HIS A 29 12.50 -1.76 3.33
CA HIS A 29 11.76 -0.83 4.17
C HIS A 29 10.26 -1.07 4.07
N ASN A 30 9.82 -2.22 4.59
CA ASN A 30 8.44 -2.70 4.50
C ASN A 30 7.79 -2.98 5.85
N HIS A 31 8.47 -2.69 6.96
CA HIS A 31 7.89 -2.85 8.28
C HIS A 31 6.73 -1.87 8.45
N GLY A 32 5.59 -2.36 8.97
CA GLY A 32 4.39 -1.55 9.14
C GLY A 32 3.50 -1.42 7.91
N THR A 33 3.85 -2.01 6.76
CA THR A 33 3.03 -1.91 5.52
C THR A 33 1.59 -2.37 5.73
N GLY A 34 1.39 -3.51 6.39
CA GLY A 34 0.04 -4.03 6.65
C GLY A 34 -0.78 -3.12 7.58
N CYS A 35 -0.17 -2.64 8.68
CA CYS A 35 -0.81 -1.71 9.60
C CYS A 35 -1.16 -0.38 8.92
N SER A 36 -0.28 0.10 8.04
CA SER A 36 -0.49 1.34 7.30
C SER A 36 -1.58 1.19 6.25
N PHE A 37 -1.63 0.05 5.57
CA PHE A 37 -2.69 -0.29 4.63
C PHE A 37 -4.06 -0.34 5.31
N SER A 38 -4.18 -1.05 6.42
CA SER A 38 -5.45 -1.14 7.16
C SER A 38 -5.86 0.21 7.76
N ALA A 39 -4.92 0.98 8.32
CA ALA A 39 -5.19 2.32 8.82
C ALA A 39 -5.67 3.26 7.70
N ALA A 40 -5.04 3.22 6.52
CA ALA A 40 -5.47 4.01 5.37
C ALA A 40 -6.88 3.62 4.90
N ILE A 41 -7.20 2.32 4.84
CA ILE A 41 -8.58 1.87 4.55
C ILE A 41 -9.56 2.48 5.56
N THR A 42 -9.28 2.33 6.86
CA THR A 42 -10.15 2.82 7.93
C THR A 42 -10.43 4.31 7.81
N VAL A 43 -9.41 5.14 7.58
CA VAL A 43 -9.58 6.59 7.45
C VAL A 43 -10.39 6.95 6.20
N ARG A 44 -10.15 6.28 5.06
CA ARG A 44 -10.92 6.51 3.83
C ARG A 44 -12.39 6.12 4.01
N LEU A 45 -12.67 4.99 4.66
CA LEU A 45 -14.03 4.60 5.02
C LEU A 45 -14.70 5.59 5.97
N ALA A 46 -13.97 6.07 6.99
CA ALA A 46 -14.47 7.09 7.92
C ALA A 46 -14.76 8.43 7.23
N ALA A 47 -14.06 8.73 6.13
CA ALA A 47 -14.34 9.88 5.27
C ALA A 47 -15.54 9.69 4.33
N GLY A 48 -16.18 8.51 4.34
CA GLY A 48 -17.37 8.21 3.55
C GLY A 48 -17.11 7.54 2.20
N ASP A 49 -15.87 7.12 1.92
CA ASP A 49 -15.57 6.43 0.66
C ASP A 49 -16.27 5.06 0.57
N PRO A 50 -16.73 4.65 -0.62
CA PRO A 50 -17.10 3.27 -0.88
C PRO A 50 -15.91 2.31 -0.68
N VAL A 51 -16.18 1.07 -0.24
CA VAL A 51 -15.14 0.07 0.03
C VAL A 51 -14.12 -0.10 -1.11
N PRO A 52 -14.50 -0.27 -2.39
CA PRO A 52 -13.51 -0.40 -3.46
C PRO A 52 -12.61 0.82 -3.61
N VAL A 53 -13.14 2.03 -3.38
CA VAL A 53 -12.39 3.28 -3.45
C VAL A 53 -11.42 3.39 -2.27
N ALA A 54 -11.88 3.08 -1.06
CA ALA A 54 -11.04 3.11 0.14
C ALA A 54 -9.84 2.15 0.05
N VAL A 55 -10.07 0.92 -0.44
CA VAL A 55 -9.00 -0.09 -0.58
C VAL A 55 -8.04 0.27 -1.72
N ALA A 56 -8.54 0.79 -2.84
CA ALA A 56 -7.69 1.27 -3.93
C ALA A 56 -6.79 2.43 -3.48
N ALA A 57 -7.35 3.42 -2.77
CA ALA A 57 -6.59 4.55 -2.23
C ALA A 57 -5.55 4.09 -1.20
N ALA A 58 -5.88 3.13 -0.35
CA ALA A 58 -4.92 2.56 0.61
C ALA A 58 -3.76 1.83 -0.08
N LYS A 59 -4.03 1.09 -1.17
CA LYS A 59 -2.99 0.41 -1.95
C LYS A 59 -2.04 1.42 -2.60
N GLU A 60 -2.59 2.49 -3.16
CA GLU A 60 -1.80 3.58 -3.72
C GLU A 60 -0.93 4.24 -2.63
N TYR A 61 -1.52 4.55 -1.48
CA TYR A 61 -0.80 5.14 -0.34
C TYR A 61 0.41 4.30 0.08
N VAL A 62 0.23 3.00 0.34
CA VAL A 62 1.36 2.17 0.78
C VAL A 62 2.39 1.93 -0.33
N THR A 63 1.97 1.90 -1.59
CA THR A 63 2.91 1.79 -2.74
C THR A 63 3.80 3.03 -2.82
N ARG A 64 3.23 4.22 -2.66
CA ARG A 64 3.99 5.49 -2.62
C ARG A 64 4.91 5.54 -1.41
N ALA A 65 4.43 5.16 -0.24
CA ALA A 65 5.21 5.12 1.00
C ALA A 65 6.43 4.17 0.92
N LEU A 66 6.23 2.98 0.34
CA LEU A 66 7.32 2.03 0.08
C LEU A 66 8.34 2.60 -0.92
N THR A 67 7.85 3.32 -1.94
CA THR A 67 8.69 3.96 -2.96
C THR A 67 9.51 5.10 -2.37
N GLY A 68 8.93 5.93 -1.50
CA GLY A 68 9.60 7.05 -0.83
C GLY A 68 10.70 6.59 0.12
N ALA A 69 10.47 5.50 0.86
CA ALA A 69 11.45 4.95 1.78
C ALA A 69 12.55 4.10 1.12
N ARG A 70 12.47 3.81 -0.19
CA ARG A 70 13.32 2.79 -0.85
C ARG A 70 14.83 3.00 -0.67
N HIS A 71 15.25 4.26 -0.51
CA HIS A 71 16.66 4.67 -0.40
C HIS A 71 17.06 5.09 1.03
N TRP A 72 16.20 4.86 2.02
CA TRP A 72 16.51 5.27 3.39
C TRP A 72 17.63 4.43 4.01
N GLU A 73 18.45 5.07 4.83
CA GLU A 73 19.45 4.43 5.68
C GLU A 73 19.03 4.53 7.14
N LEU A 74 17.83 4.04 7.45
CA LEU A 74 17.25 4.08 8.78
C LEU A 74 17.23 2.68 9.42
N GLY A 75 17.97 2.53 10.52
CA GLY A 75 18.02 1.30 11.31
C GLY A 75 18.82 0.15 10.68
N ALA A 76 19.16 -0.83 11.52
CA ALA A 76 19.98 -1.98 11.14
C ALA A 76 19.21 -3.17 10.52
N GLY A 77 17.88 -3.06 10.39
CA GLY A 77 17.00 -4.17 9.99
C GLY A 77 16.02 -3.83 8.85
N ARG A 78 14.81 -4.39 8.92
CA ARG A 78 13.69 -3.99 8.06
C ARG A 78 13.16 -2.64 8.52
N GLY A 79 13.45 -1.60 7.76
CA GLY A 79 13.01 -0.24 8.11
C GLY A 79 11.51 -0.01 7.85
N PRO A 80 11.00 1.11 8.34
CA PRO A 80 9.62 1.54 8.10
C PRO A 80 9.44 2.08 6.68
N LEU A 81 8.20 2.13 6.21
CA LEU A 81 7.79 2.89 5.02
C LEU A 81 7.68 4.40 5.30
N ASP A 82 7.67 5.22 4.23
CA ASP A 82 7.51 6.67 4.33
C ASP A 82 6.03 7.05 4.49
N HIS A 83 5.59 7.25 5.72
CA HIS A 83 4.19 7.64 6.01
C HIS A 83 3.78 8.96 5.37
N PHE A 84 4.75 9.83 5.08
CA PHE A 84 4.55 11.13 4.46
C PHE A 84 5.05 11.08 3.02
N GLY A 85 4.70 10.05 2.25
CA GLY A 85 5.21 9.77 0.89
C GLY A 85 5.15 10.93 -0.12
N TRP A 86 6.07 11.89 0.03
CA TRP A 86 6.21 13.13 -0.73
C TRP A 86 7.68 13.57 -0.87
N SER A 87 8.64 12.78 -0.37
CA SER A 87 10.07 13.05 -0.57
C SER A 87 10.40 12.84 -2.06
N ALA A 88 10.45 13.94 -2.81
CA ALA A 88 10.84 13.99 -4.22
C ALA A 88 12.24 13.39 -4.45
#